data_AF-A0A260Z2B8-F1
#
_entry.id   AF-A0A260Z2B8-F1
#
_cell.length_a   1.000
_cell.length_b   1.000
_cell.length_c   1.000
_cell.angle_alpha   90.00
_cell.angle_beta   90.00
_cell.angle_gamma   90.00
#
_symmetry.space_group_name_H-M   'P 1'
#
loop_
_entity.id
_entity.type
_entity.pdbx_description
1 polymer ?
#
loop_
_entity_poly.entity_id
_entity_poly.type
_entity_poly.pdbx_seq_one_letter_code
_entity_poly.pdbx_strand_id
1 'polypeptide(L)'
;LCGSTYTYNTEEKQRVVQGIHDYLYQFFGSSIDYEVESMETHLPPSLKNINSTRIKVPENTTAEELEACFTASPNQEYIEIGGHFTGNLCANSVILGTEYLRIYCSAMHGDDILLRFRGKRLDVGGTIFHDSTIVRFLNDWRTNKKKWIPSCFESNDYLIRGSDGEKASVLIEDHYVCFAVWNGNSCEMQNING
;
A
#
# COMPACT_ATOMS: atom_id res chain seq x y z
N LEU A 1 -16.21 40.49 -22.42
CA LEU A 1 -15.15 39.49 -22.12
C LEU A 1 -15.76 38.12 -22.27
N CYS A 2 -15.50 37.45 -23.41
CA CYS A 2 -15.95 36.08 -23.63
C CYS A 2 -14.94 35.15 -22.95
N GLY A 3 -15.30 34.63 -21.78
CA GLY A 3 -14.50 33.61 -21.11
C GLY A 3 -14.85 32.25 -21.69
N SER A 4 -13.87 31.55 -22.24
CA SER A 4 -14.03 30.14 -22.62
C SER A 4 -14.09 29.30 -21.35
N THR A 5 -15.26 28.77 -21.01
CA THR A 5 -15.38 27.77 -19.95
C THR A 5 -15.12 26.40 -20.56
N TYR A 6 -14.04 25.74 -20.16
CA TYR A 6 -13.73 24.38 -20.58
C TYR A 6 -14.20 23.40 -19.50
N THR A 7 -15.26 22.63 -19.79
CA THR A 7 -15.71 21.52 -18.95
C THR A 7 -15.12 20.21 -19.47
N TYR A 8 -14.06 19.73 -18.83
CA TYR A 8 -13.46 18.43 -19.14
C TYR A 8 -14.23 17.31 -18.45
N ASN A 9 -14.67 16.31 -19.22
CA ASN A 9 -15.20 15.06 -18.67
C ASN A 9 -14.05 14.12 -18.21
N THR A 10 -14.39 13.07 -17.47
CA THR A 10 -13.42 12.15 -16.87
C THR A 10 -12.58 11.40 -17.91
N GLU A 11 -13.17 10.96 -19.02
CA GLU A 11 -12.46 10.24 -20.08
C GLU A 11 -11.40 11.11 -20.76
N GLU A 12 -11.70 12.37 -21.03
CA GLU A 12 -10.76 13.32 -21.63
C GLU A 12 -9.58 13.59 -20.70
N LYS A 13 -9.82 13.74 -19.39
CA LYS A 13 -8.74 13.88 -18.40
C LYS A 13 -7.83 12.66 -18.38
N GLN A 14 -8.41 11.46 -18.39
CA GLN A 14 -7.65 10.21 -18.41
C GLN A 14 -6.78 10.10 -19.69
N ARG A 15 -7.31 10.46 -20.87
CA ARG A 15 -6.54 10.47 -22.12
C ARG A 15 -5.39 11.47 -22.10
N VAL A 16 -5.61 12.67 -21.54
CA VAL A 16 -4.55 13.68 -21.41
C VAL A 16 -3.45 13.19 -20.48
N VAL A 17 -3.80 12.62 -19.33
CA VAL A 17 -2.82 12.06 -18.38
C VAL A 17 -2.04 10.92 -19.03
N GLN A 18 -2.70 10.00 -19.75
CA GLN A 18 -2.03 8.93 -20.49
C GLN A 18 -1.04 9.48 -21.52
N GLY A 19 -1.45 10.47 -22.33
CA GLY A 19 -0.58 11.05 -23.36
C GLY A 19 0.65 11.75 -22.78
N ILE A 20 0.50 12.44 -21.63
CA ILE A 20 1.63 13.05 -20.91
C ILE A 20 2.56 11.96 -20.38
N HIS A 21 2.01 10.91 -19.76
CA HIS A 21 2.79 9.79 -19.24
C HIS A 21 3.57 9.08 -20.37
N ASP A 22 2.92 8.77 -21.49
CA ASP A 22 3.56 8.10 -22.63
C ASP A 22 4.73 8.93 -23.19
N TYR A 23 4.57 10.25 -23.27
CA TYR A 23 5.64 11.16 -23.70
C TYR A 23 6.81 11.16 -22.72
N LEU A 24 6.54 11.27 -21.41
CA LEU A 24 7.58 11.24 -20.38
C LEU A 24 8.31 9.89 -20.38
N TYR A 25 7.57 8.80 -20.51
CA TYR A 25 8.12 7.46 -20.60
C TYR A 25 8.99 7.27 -21.84
N GLN A 26 8.57 7.77 -22.99
CA GLN A 26 9.38 7.75 -24.20
C GLN A 26 10.68 8.56 -24.05
N PHE A 27 10.62 9.68 -23.33
CA PHE A 27 11.76 10.60 -23.19
C PHE A 27 12.77 10.14 -22.13
N PHE A 28 12.31 9.72 -20.96
CA PHE A 28 13.16 9.34 -19.82
C PHE A 28 13.38 7.83 -19.70
N GLY A 29 12.52 7.01 -20.30
CA GLY A 29 12.54 5.56 -20.14
C GLY A 29 12.06 5.11 -18.75
N SER A 30 12.42 3.88 -18.40
CA SER A 30 12.03 3.21 -17.15
C SER A 30 12.97 3.47 -15.98
N SER A 31 13.95 4.36 -16.12
CA SER A 31 14.99 4.61 -15.11
C SER A 31 14.58 5.62 -14.04
N ILE A 32 13.47 6.34 -14.25
CA ILE A 32 12.92 7.28 -13.27
C ILE A 32 11.76 6.62 -12.53
N ASP A 33 11.56 7.06 -11.28
CA ASP A 33 10.43 6.64 -10.48
C ASP A 33 9.17 7.41 -10.92
N TYR A 34 8.15 6.68 -11.35
CA TYR A 34 6.86 7.26 -11.68
C TYR A 34 5.90 7.09 -10.51
N GLU A 35 5.26 8.19 -10.15
CA GLU A 35 4.21 8.22 -9.14
C GLU A 35 2.88 8.66 -9.75
N VAL A 36 1.79 8.00 -9.34
CA VAL A 36 0.42 8.41 -9.62
C VAL A 36 -0.23 8.86 -8.33
N GLU A 37 -0.77 10.07 -8.32
CA GLU A 37 -1.57 10.59 -7.22
C GLU A 37 -2.98 10.94 -7.70
N SER A 38 -4.00 10.44 -7.02
CA SER A 38 -5.40 10.78 -7.29
C SER A 38 -6.15 11.25 -6.05
N MET A 39 -6.78 12.42 -6.18
CA MET A 39 -7.54 13.10 -5.14
C MET A 39 -9.04 12.93 -5.40
N GLU A 40 -9.73 12.23 -4.48
CA GLU A 40 -11.17 11.91 -4.21
C GLU A 40 -12.19 11.86 -5.35
N THR A 41 -12.03 12.66 -6.39
CA THR A 41 -13.03 12.87 -7.43
C THR A 41 -13.10 11.72 -8.44
N HIS A 42 -11.99 11.04 -8.74
CA HIS A 42 -11.94 10.00 -9.78
C HIS A 42 -10.80 9.01 -9.53
N LEU A 43 -10.93 7.79 -10.05
CA LEU A 43 -9.83 6.85 -10.12
C LEU A 43 -8.84 7.26 -11.24
N PRO A 44 -7.52 7.08 -11.04
CA PRO A 44 -6.54 7.35 -12.08
C PRO A 44 -6.63 6.31 -13.21
N PRO A 45 -6.18 6.64 -14.42
CA PRO A 45 -6.03 5.65 -15.48
C PRO A 45 -4.97 4.60 -15.11
N SER A 46 -5.06 3.41 -15.71
CA SER A 46 -4.06 2.35 -15.56
C SER A 46 -2.83 2.68 -16.41
N LEU A 47 -1.78 3.22 -15.76
CA LEU A 47 -0.53 3.62 -16.41
C LEU A 47 0.54 2.52 -16.27
N LYS A 48 1.43 2.42 -17.26
CA LYS A 48 2.55 1.46 -17.25
C LYS A 48 3.74 2.04 -16.47
N ASN A 49 4.64 1.18 -16.02
CA ASN A 49 5.88 1.58 -15.36
C ASN A 49 5.67 2.55 -14.17
N ILE A 50 4.62 2.32 -13.37
CA ILE A 50 4.38 3.07 -12.13
C ILE A 50 5.01 2.34 -10.96
N ASN A 51 5.83 3.05 -10.19
CA ASN A 51 6.51 2.55 -8.99
C ASN A 51 5.64 2.75 -7.74
N SER A 52 4.90 3.86 -7.71
CA SER A 52 4.17 4.33 -6.54
C SER A 52 2.80 4.86 -6.93
N THR A 53 1.75 4.47 -6.20
CA THR A 53 0.41 5.05 -6.36
C THR A 53 -0.15 5.50 -5.03
N ARG A 54 -0.65 6.74 -4.97
CA ARG A 54 -1.46 7.28 -3.87
C ARG A 54 -2.86 7.56 -4.38
N ILE A 55 -3.86 6.91 -3.82
CA ILE A 55 -5.24 7.04 -4.28
C ILE A 55 -6.20 7.28 -3.14
N LYS A 56 -7.04 8.31 -3.28
CA LYS A 56 -8.25 8.45 -2.49
C LYS A 56 -9.44 7.89 -3.26
N VAL A 57 -9.98 6.78 -2.76
CA VAL A 57 -11.05 6.01 -3.41
C VAL A 57 -12.36 6.80 -3.37
N PRO A 58 -13.01 7.04 -4.52
CA PRO A 58 -14.35 7.64 -4.58
C PRO A 58 -15.42 6.77 -3.93
N GLU A 59 -16.52 7.38 -3.51
CA GLU A 59 -17.67 6.64 -2.99
C GLU A 59 -18.24 5.68 -4.05
N ASN A 60 -18.74 4.52 -3.61
CA ASN A 60 -19.30 3.45 -4.46
C ASN A 60 -18.33 2.78 -5.45
N THR A 61 -17.02 2.98 -5.29
CA THR A 61 -16.02 2.28 -6.10
C THR A 61 -16.05 0.78 -5.81
N THR A 62 -16.15 -0.03 -6.87
CA THR A 62 -16.09 -1.50 -6.78
C THR A 62 -14.65 -2.00 -6.65
N ALA A 63 -14.48 -3.24 -6.18
CA ALA A 63 -13.16 -3.85 -6.08
C ALA A 63 -12.49 -3.97 -7.46
N GLU A 64 -13.28 -4.26 -8.50
CA GLU A 64 -12.82 -4.40 -9.88
C GLU A 64 -12.38 -3.07 -10.49
N GLU A 65 -13.09 -1.98 -10.22
CA GLU A 65 -12.70 -0.63 -10.67
C GLU A 65 -11.39 -0.19 -10.01
N LEU A 66 -11.25 -0.43 -8.70
CA LEU A 66 -10.01 -0.12 -8.00
C LEU A 66 -8.84 -0.97 -8.53
N GLU A 67 -9.05 -2.28 -8.70
CA GLU A 67 -8.05 -3.21 -9.23
C GLU A 67 -7.59 -2.80 -10.64
N ALA A 68 -8.52 -2.32 -11.48
CA ALA A 68 -8.23 -1.90 -12.85
C ALA A 68 -7.13 -0.84 -12.93
N CYS A 69 -7.00 0.03 -11.92
CA CYS A 69 -5.97 1.09 -11.84
C CYS A 69 -4.54 0.54 -11.82
N PHE A 70 -4.35 -0.70 -11.36
CA PHE A 70 -3.04 -1.30 -11.12
C PHE A 70 -2.65 -2.33 -12.19
N THR A 71 -3.56 -2.70 -13.08
CA THR A 71 -3.37 -3.78 -14.06
C THR A 71 -2.19 -3.56 -15.02
N ALA A 72 -1.89 -2.31 -15.39
CA ALA A 72 -0.77 -1.97 -16.26
C ALA A 72 0.59 -1.92 -15.54
N SER A 73 0.58 -1.83 -14.20
CA SER A 73 1.76 -1.80 -13.33
C SER A 73 1.51 -2.64 -12.07
N PRO A 74 1.47 -3.99 -12.18
CA PRO A 74 1.06 -4.85 -11.07
C PRO A 74 2.11 -5.00 -9.96
N ASN A 75 3.36 -4.62 -10.23
CA ASN A 75 4.50 -4.80 -9.31
C ASN A 75 4.97 -3.48 -8.73
N GLN A 76 4.03 -2.63 -8.29
CA GLN A 76 4.38 -1.36 -7.65
C GLN A 76 5.08 -1.61 -6.32
N GLU A 77 6.07 -0.78 -6.01
CA GLU A 77 6.76 -0.82 -4.73
C GLU A 77 5.85 -0.27 -3.63
N TYR A 78 5.16 0.83 -3.88
CA TYR A 78 4.34 1.53 -2.88
C TYR A 78 2.91 1.74 -3.35
N ILE A 79 1.94 1.41 -2.51
CA ILE A 79 0.53 1.75 -2.72
C ILE A 79 -0.04 2.35 -1.44
N GLU A 80 -0.66 3.52 -1.56
CA GLU A 80 -1.43 4.16 -0.50
C GLU A 80 -2.89 4.30 -0.90
N ILE A 81 -3.79 3.79 -0.06
CA ILE A 81 -5.23 3.83 -0.27
C ILE A 81 -5.90 4.61 0.86
N GLY A 82 -6.65 5.65 0.49
CA GLY A 82 -7.47 6.45 1.39
C GLY A 82 -8.87 6.67 0.84
N GLY A 83 -9.61 7.63 1.41
CA GLY A 83 -10.95 8.01 0.94
C GLY A 83 -12.04 7.07 1.43
N HIS A 84 -13.03 6.77 0.58
CA HIS A 84 -14.20 5.96 0.88
C HIS A 84 -13.96 4.44 0.72
N PHE A 85 -12.73 3.99 0.87
CA PHE A 85 -12.39 2.58 0.73
C PHE A 85 -12.96 1.75 1.90
N THR A 86 -13.67 0.68 1.56
CA THR A 86 -14.42 -0.16 2.52
C THR A 86 -13.70 -1.44 2.93
N GLY A 87 -12.47 -1.65 2.44
CA GLY A 87 -11.70 -2.88 2.69
C GLY A 87 -11.90 -3.98 1.63
N ASN A 88 -12.82 -3.80 0.70
CA ASN A 88 -13.12 -4.80 -0.33
C ASN A 88 -12.07 -4.82 -1.44
N LEU A 89 -11.39 -5.95 -1.62
CA LEU A 89 -10.40 -6.20 -2.69
C LEU A 89 -10.69 -7.52 -3.40
N CYS A 90 -10.41 -7.58 -4.71
CA CYS A 90 -10.53 -8.80 -5.50
C CYS A 90 -9.70 -9.95 -4.90
N ALA A 91 -10.14 -11.20 -5.04
CA ALA A 91 -9.52 -12.38 -4.40
C ALA A 91 -8.01 -12.54 -4.65
N ASN A 92 -7.53 -12.16 -5.83
CA ASN A 92 -6.11 -12.19 -6.20
C ASN A 92 -5.53 -10.78 -6.45
N SER A 93 -6.04 -9.78 -5.72
CA SER A 93 -5.68 -8.37 -5.93
C SER A 93 -4.16 -8.15 -5.93
N VAL A 94 -3.67 -7.42 -6.93
CA VAL A 94 -2.27 -7.01 -7.06
C VAL A 94 -1.86 -6.06 -5.94
N ILE A 95 -2.82 -5.29 -5.40
CA ILE A 95 -2.62 -4.36 -4.27
C ILE A 95 -2.06 -5.12 -3.05
N LEU A 96 -2.54 -6.35 -2.81
CA LEU A 96 -2.08 -7.18 -1.69
C LEU A 96 -0.67 -7.78 -1.90
N GLY A 97 -0.10 -7.62 -3.09
CA GLY A 97 1.24 -8.07 -3.45
C GLY A 97 2.30 -6.97 -3.51
N THR A 98 1.93 -5.70 -3.33
CA THR A 98 2.89 -4.58 -3.31
C THR A 98 3.89 -4.72 -2.16
N GLU A 99 5.07 -4.13 -2.29
CA GLU A 99 6.08 -4.21 -1.21
C GLU A 99 5.64 -3.45 0.04
N TYR A 100 5.06 -2.25 -0.15
CA TYR A 100 4.64 -1.35 0.90
C TYR A 100 3.19 -0.93 0.67
N LEU A 101 2.28 -1.45 1.50
CA LEU A 101 0.86 -1.09 1.46
C LEU A 101 0.53 -0.22 2.66
N ARG A 102 0.03 0.98 2.38
CA ARG A 102 -0.54 1.88 3.37
C ARG A 102 -2.03 2.07 3.12
N ILE A 103 -2.84 1.96 4.16
CA ILE A 103 -4.28 2.17 4.06
C ILE A 103 -4.72 3.06 5.21
N TYR A 104 -5.38 4.17 4.91
CA TYR A 104 -5.91 5.09 5.91
C TYR A 104 -7.37 5.39 5.62
N CYS A 105 -8.27 4.60 6.20
CA CYS A 105 -9.72 4.72 5.98
C CYS A 105 -10.46 4.40 7.27
N SER A 106 -11.46 5.22 7.59
CA SER A 106 -12.29 5.05 8.78
C SER A 106 -13.29 3.91 8.61
N ALA A 107 -13.49 3.11 9.65
CA ALA A 107 -14.59 2.15 9.80
C ALA A 107 -14.58 0.94 8.85
N MET A 108 -13.42 0.56 8.32
CA MET A 108 -13.25 -0.73 7.63
C MET A 108 -12.89 -1.87 8.60
N HIS A 109 -13.23 -3.10 8.22
CA HIS A 109 -12.69 -4.31 8.85
C HIS A 109 -11.42 -4.74 8.13
N GLY A 110 -10.26 -4.60 8.79
CA GLY A 110 -8.96 -4.88 8.18
C GLY A 110 -8.58 -6.35 8.14
N ASP A 111 -9.36 -7.24 8.75
CA ASP A 111 -9.03 -8.65 8.94
C ASP A 111 -8.53 -9.33 7.66
N ASP A 112 -9.31 -9.20 6.59
CA ASP A 112 -9.04 -9.84 5.31
C ASP A 112 -7.72 -9.32 4.68
N ILE A 113 -7.46 -8.02 4.79
CA ILE A 113 -6.24 -7.37 4.32
C ILE A 113 -5.03 -7.92 5.08
N LEU A 114 -5.09 -7.95 6.42
CA LEU A 114 -3.99 -8.44 7.27
C LEU A 114 -3.62 -9.89 6.95
N LEU A 115 -4.63 -10.73 6.69
CA LEU A 115 -4.45 -12.14 6.40
C LEU A 115 -3.94 -12.39 4.99
N ARG A 116 -4.38 -11.62 4.01
CA ARG A 116 -4.08 -11.85 2.59
C ARG A 116 -2.90 -11.04 2.05
N PHE A 117 -2.43 -10.02 2.75
CA PHE A 117 -1.27 -9.24 2.32
C PHE A 117 0.01 -10.11 2.29
N ARG A 118 0.83 -9.91 1.24
CA ARG A 118 2.01 -10.72 0.89
C ARG A 118 3.30 -9.90 0.72
N GLY A 119 3.23 -8.59 0.93
CA GLY A 119 4.39 -7.70 0.79
C GLY A 119 5.33 -7.70 2.00
N LYS A 120 6.10 -6.60 2.12
CA LYS A 120 7.10 -6.41 3.17
C LYS A 120 6.56 -5.63 4.37
N ARG A 121 5.79 -4.57 4.09
CA ARG A 121 5.27 -3.65 5.12
C ARG A 121 3.79 -3.38 4.88
N LEU A 122 3.03 -3.49 5.97
CA LEU A 122 1.62 -3.16 6.02
C LEU A 122 1.39 -2.12 7.11
N ASP A 123 0.81 -0.99 6.72
CA ASP A 123 0.45 0.13 7.58
C ASP A 123 -1.05 0.41 7.39
N VAL A 124 -1.87 0.11 8.41
CA VAL A 124 -3.32 0.26 8.31
C VAL A 124 -3.83 1.11 9.47
N GLY A 125 -4.47 2.24 9.15
CA GLY A 125 -5.09 3.15 10.09
C GLY A 125 -6.58 3.35 9.87
N GLY A 126 -7.29 3.66 10.96
CA GLY A 126 -8.75 3.89 10.97
C GLY A 126 -9.59 2.61 10.92
N THR A 127 -8.96 1.46 11.16
CA THR A 127 -9.56 0.13 10.96
C THR A 127 -9.87 -0.57 12.28
N ILE A 128 -10.76 -1.56 12.23
CA ILE A 128 -11.04 -2.47 13.33
C ILE A 128 -10.55 -3.87 12.91
N PHE A 129 -9.74 -4.49 13.76
CA PHE A 129 -9.33 -5.89 13.63
C PHE A 129 -9.94 -6.71 14.76
N HIS A 130 -10.28 -7.97 14.48
CA HIS A 130 -10.58 -8.90 15.56
C HIS A 130 -9.29 -9.36 16.24
N ASP A 131 -9.28 -9.40 17.57
CA ASP A 131 -8.17 -9.96 18.36
C ASP A 131 -7.77 -11.35 17.87
N SER A 132 -8.77 -12.19 17.54
CA SER A 132 -8.54 -13.53 17.02
C SER A 132 -7.77 -13.54 15.70
N THR A 133 -7.98 -12.55 14.84
CA THR A 133 -7.27 -12.38 13.58
C THR A 133 -5.84 -11.93 13.81
N ILE A 134 -5.60 -10.96 14.72
CA ILE A 134 -4.26 -10.52 15.10
C ILE A 134 -3.48 -11.71 15.71
N VAL A 135 -4.09 -12.43 16.65
CA VAL A 135 -3.48 -13.60 17.30
C VAL A 135 -3.17 -14.69 16.28
N ARG A 136 -4.09 -14.97 15.34
CA ARG A 136 -3.84 -15.92 14.26
C ARG A 136 -2.68 -15.48 13.38
N PHE A 137 -2.68 -14.22 12.96
CA PHE A 137 -1.62 -13.63 12.16
C PHE A 137 -0.24 -13.78 12.82
N LEU A 138 -0.11 -13.39 14.10
CA LEU A 138 1.13 -13.51 14.85
C LEU A 138 1.57 -14.97 15.01
N ASN A 139 0.63 -15.89 15.20
CA ASN A 139 0.93 -17.32 15.27
C ASN A 139 1.42 -17.89 13.93
N ASP A 140 0.81 -17.49 12.82
CA ASP A 140 1.20 -17.93 11.47
C ASP A 140 2.57 -17.38 11.09
N TRP A 141 2.86 -16.12 11.45
CA TRP A 141 4.19 -15.53 11.31
C TRP A 141 5.21 -16.25 12.19
N ARG A 142 4.92 -16.43 13.49
CA ARG A 142 5.80 -17.10 14.45
C ARG A 142 6.16 -18.52 14.02
N THR A 143 5.22 -19.24 13.41
CA THR A 143 5.42 -20.64 12.96
C THR A 143 5.96 -20.74 11.53
N ASN A 144 6.32 -19.61 10.91
CA ASN A 144 6.80 -19.53 9.52
C ASN A 144 5.82 -20.11 8.48
N LYS A 145 4.53 -20.19 8.82
CA LYS A 145 3.46 -20.53 7.86
C LYS A 145 3.20 -19.38 6.90
N LYS A 146 3.45 -18.15 7.36
CA LYS A 146 3.39 -16.93 6.56
C LYS A 146 4.79 -16.33 6.47
N LYS A 147 5.43 -16.47 5.30
CA LYS A 147 6.75 -15.89 5.03
C LYS A 147 6.59 -14.43 4.59
N TRP A 148 7.27 -13.54 5.29
CA TRP A 148 7.30 -12.11 4.99
C TRP A 148 8.70 -11.71 4.57
N ILE A 149 8.79 -10.71 3.70
CA ILE A 149 10.08 -10.23 3.21
C ILE A 149 10.53 -9.06 4.11
N PRO A 150 11.80 -9.02 4.53
CA PRO A 150 12.35 -7.91 5.29
C PRO A 150 12.17 -6.52 4.64
N SER A 151 11.72 -5.53 5.41
CA SER A 151 11.72 -4.07 5.18
C SER A 151 12.12 -3.31 6.43
N CYS A 152 12.65 -2.09 6.28
CA CYS A 152 13.07 -1.29 7.42
C CYS A 152 11.89 -0.56 8.11
N PHE A 153 11.83 -0.69 9.43
CA PHE A 153 10.97 0.09 10.33
C PHE A 153 11.79 0.38 11.59
N GLU A 154 11.83 1.63 12.02
CA GLU A 154 12.52 2.01 13.25
C GLU A 154 11.54 1.92 14.42
N SER A 155 11.63 0.85 15.19
CA SER A 155 10.95 0.70 16.48
C SER A 155 11.97 0.35 17.55
N ASN A 156 11.77 0.87 18.75
CA ASN A 156 12.53 0.43 19.93
C ASN A 156 12.03 -0.94 20.43
N ASP A 157 10.81 -1.36 20.04
CA ASP A 157 10.20 -2.64 20.42
C ASP A 157 10.09 -3.59 19.22
N TYR A 158 10.58 -4.83 19.40
CA TYR A 158 10.58 -5.86 18.36
C TYR A 158 10.41 -7.29 18.90
N LEU A 159 9.79 -8.14 18.11
CA LEU A 159 9.65 -9.58 18.32
C LEU A 159 10.74 -10.31 17.54
N ILE A 160 11.34 -11.36 18.14
CA ILE A 160 12.27 -12.27 17.45
C ILE A 160 11.56 -13.59 17.19
N ARG A 161 11.51 -14.02 15.94
CA ARG A 161 10.96 -15.33 15.56
C ARG A 161 11.95 -16.44 15.94
N GLY A 162 11.53 -17.34 16.82
CA GLY A 162 12.41 -18.38 17.37
C GLY A 162 12.94 -19.42 16.35
N SER A 163 12.32 -19.55 15.17
CA SER A 163 12.73 -20.55 14.17
C SER A 163 13.97 -20.17 13.37
N ASP A 164 14.18 -18.88 13.11
CA ASP A 164 15.23 -18.36 12.20
C ASP A 164 15.83 -17.03 12.64
N GLY A 165 15.36 -16.45 13.75
CA GLY A 165 15.89 -15.22 14.30
C GLY A 165 15.44 -13.95 13.58
N GLU A 166 14.49 -14.02 12.64
CA GLU A 166 13.94 -12.81 12.01
C GLU A 166 13.30 -11.89 13.05
N LYS A 167 13.54 -10.59 12.90
CA LYS A 167 12.98 -9.57 13.79
C LYS A 167 11.78 -8.93 13.12
N ALA A 168 10.75 -8.61 13.90
CA ALA A 168 9.62 -7.82 13.44
C ALA A 168 9.20 -6.78 14.47
N SER A 169 8.69 -5.66 14.00
CA SER A 169 8.03 -4.65 14.82
C SER A 169 6.55 -4.76 14.59
N VAL A 170 5.83 -4.63 15.69
CA VAL A 170 4.39 -4.56 15.71
C VAL A 170 4.02 -3.35 16.54
N LEU A 171 3.30 -2.41 15.94
CA LEU A 171 2.69 -1.30 16.66
C LEU A 171 1.19 -1.47 16.53
N ILE A 172 0.48 -1.50 17.66
CA ILE A 172 -0.97 -1.58 17.75
C ILE A 172 -1.42 -0.47 18.69
N GLU A 173 -2.13 0.52 18.15
CA GLU A 173 -2.70 1.64 18.92
C GLU A 173 -4.13 1.88 18.45
N ASP A 174 -5.13 1.80 19.33
CA ASP A 174 -6.56 2.03 19.08
C ASP A 174 -7.12 1.48 17.74
N HIS A 175 -6.90 2.19 16.64
CA HIS A 175 -7.37 1.90 15.28
C HIS A 175 -6.24 1.79 14.25
N TYR A 176 -5.01 1.58 14.71
CA TYR A 176 -3.79 1.62 13.94
C TYR A 176 -2.99 0.33 14.18
N VAL A 177 -2.63 -0.35 13.09
CA VAL A 177 -1.73 -1.50 13.13
C VAL A 177 -0.63 -1.30 12.09
N CYS A 178 0.61 -1.34 12.55
CA CYS A 178 1.80 -1.43 11.72
C CYS A 178 2.52 -2.75 11.95
N PHE A 179 2.93 -3.38 10.85
CA PHE A 179 3.77 -4.57 10.88
C PHE A 179 4.89 -4.47 9.85
N ALA A 180 6.12 -4.72 10.31
CA ALA A 180 7.31 -4.78 9.48
C ALA A 180 8.26 -5.85 10.00
N VAL A 181 8.88 -6.60 9.09
CA VAL A 181 9.93 -7.59 9.40
C VAL A 181 11.26 -7.02 8.93
N TRP A 182 12.40 -7.15 9.59
CA TRP A 182 13.71 -6.77 9.02
C TRP A 182 14.79 -7.83 9.24
N ASN A 183 15.80 -7.78 8.36
CA ASN A 183 17.01 -8.57 8.45
C ASN A 183 18.06 -7.76 9.22
N GLY A 184 18.75 -8.39 10.17
CA GLY A 184 19.76 -7.71 10.96
C GLY A 184 20.91 -7.24 10.07
N ASN A 185 20.93 -5.93 9.76
CA ASN A 185 22.11 -5.08 9.67
C ASN A 185 21.67 -3.59 9.57
N SER A 186 21.98 -2.83 10.63
CA SER A 186 21.68 -1.41 10.95
C SER A 186 20.22 -1.09 11.32
N CYS A 187 19.88 -0.37 12.39
CA CYS A 187 20.64 0.59 13.21
C CYS A 187 21.34 -0.02 14.44
N GLU A 188 22.67 0.06 14.47
CA GLU A 188 23.39 0.12 15.74
C GLU A 188 23.06 1.48 16.39
N MET A 189 22.24 1.51 17.44
CA MET A 189 22.46 2.52 18.47
C MET A 189 23.64 2.04 19.30
N GLN A 190 24.86 2.44 18.91
CA GLN A 190 25.95 2.48 19.86
C GLN A 190 25.56 3.50 20.92
N ASN A 191 25.28 3.04 22.14
CA ASN A 191 25.41 3.90 23.32
C ASN A 191 26.91 4.20 23.48
N ILE A 192 27.38 5.23 22.79
CA ILE A 192 28.56 5.99 23.19
C ILE A 192 28.11 6.90 24.32
N ASN A 193 28.10 6.35 25.54
CA ASN A 193 28.40 7.05 26.78
C ASN A 193 28.71 5.98 27.84
N GLY A 194 29.93 6.06 28.39
CA GLY A 194 30.43 5.20 29.45
C GLY A 194 29.81 5.48 30.82
#